data_AF-A0A2D7AN41-F1
#
_entry.id   AF-A0A2D7AN41-F1
#
_cell.length_a   1.000
_cell.length_b   1.000
_cell.length_c   1.000
_cell.angle_alpha   90.00
_cell.angle_beta   90.00
_cell.angle_gamma   90.00
#
_symmetry.space_group_name_H-M   'P 1'
#
loop_
_entity.id
_entity.type
_entity.pdbx_description
1 polymer ?
#
loop_
_entity_poly.entity_id
_entity_poly.type
_entity_poly.pdbx_seq_one_letter_code
_entity_poly.pdbx_strand_id
1 'polypeptide(L)'
;MIYEDYFKKEINNLNFNFLSEELKDFIPIISGNFLQDKVLFSNFWRKVNQEKILFKERKIIDKKSIHDVNEFCCITKKIFLNTYSSYIYRKITNDLKKNIRLESLCFEANNIVPSLLPTPQDILSENKLFLKEKEGLEIQQGIFLSAILQNEEEGIHLCKSMLLPLDIAEEKIEEFETNGKVDFNGAIVESFNDYDLVTLNNPDFLNAEDNRTLLSLEAAIDIAISSKKNNICVLRGSKVSHPKYKNKNIFGAGINLTHLYEGKIPFLWYITRDMGAVSKVLRGHPNKNFSLENSLFPHKNKIWFAGLETFAIGGGCQYLLVMDHIIADKNSYMTLPARKEGIIPGAANLRLWRFVGNRMARQAIQHGLKIESNSINGKKICDELINIEDMDKVIDKRVKDFKNSGLVGASYNKRALVLGEESINQFRAYMSVYCHDQAYCHFSKDLINNLEKYWHKAKDKN
;
A
#
# COMPACT_ATOMS: atom_id res chain seq x y z
N MET A 1 7.12 -17.95 30.18
CA MET A 1 6.00 -17.33 30.93
C MET A 1 5.21 -16.35 30.06
N ILE A 2 5.73 -15.21 29.60
CA ILE A 2 4.91 -14.20 28.87
C ILE A 2 4.19 -14.75 27.63
N TYR A 3 4.88 -15.45 26.73
CA TYR A 3 4.23 -15.99 25.52
C TYR A 3 3.27 -17.14 25.79
N GLU A 4 3.49 -17.91 26.86
CA GLU A 4 2.67 -19.07 27.18
C GLU A 4 1.30 -18.62 27.72
N ASP A 5 1.28 -17.63 28.60
CA ASP A 5 0.03 -17.05 29.12
C ASP A 5 -0.75 -16.33 28.03
N TYR A 6 -0.05 -15.58 27.16
CA TYR A 6 -0.65 -14.96 25.98
C TYR A 6 -1.26 -16.03 25.05
N PHE A 7 -0.49 -17.05 24.69
CA PHE A 7 -0.94 -18.13 23.81
C PHE A 7 -2.20 -18.82 24.36
N LYS A 8 -2.16 -19.28 25.63
CA LYS A 8 -3.30 -19.95 26.28
C LYS A 8 -4.55 -19.07 26.28
N LYS A 9 -4.39 -17.77 26.53
CA LYS A 9 -5.50 -16.82 26.52
C LYS A 9 -6.12 -16.67 25.13
N GLU A 10 -5.29 -16.50 24.09
CA GLU A 10 -5.78 -16.23 22.74
C GLU A 10 -6.43 -17.47 22.10
N ILE A 11 -5.92 -18.68 22.38
CA ILE A 11 -6.49 -19.91 21.79
C ILE A 11 -7.76 -20.41 22.49
N ASN A 12 -8.07 -19.92 23.70
CA ASN A 12 -9.15 -20.45 24.53
C ASN A 12 -10.55 -20.41 23.87
N ASN A 13 -10.76 -19.49 22.93
CA ASN A 13 -12.04 -19.33 22.22
C ASN A 13 -12.06 -19.93 20.80
N LEU A 14 -10.96 -20.55 20.36
CA LEU A 14 -10.84 -21.10 19.02
C LEU A 14 -11.28 -22.57 19.00
N ASN A 15 -12.04 -22.97 17.98
CA ASN A 15 -12.45 -24.35 17.81
C ASN A 15 -11.51 -25.09 16.85
N PHE A 16 -10.57 -25.87 17.39
CA PHE A 16 -9.68 -26.75 16.63
C PHE A 16 -9.65 -28.18 17.20
N ASN A 17 -10.71 -28.60 17.89
CA ASN A 17 -10.82 -29.91 18.56
C ASN A 17 -10.77 -31.12 17.61
N PHE A 18 -10.98 -30.88 16.32
CA PHE A 18 -10.90 -31.89 15.26
C PHE A 18 -9.46 -32.23 14.85
N LEU A 19 -8.48 -31.41 15.25
CA LEU A 19 -7.07 -31.71 15.03
C LEU A 19 -6.61 -32.86 15.93
N SER A 20 -5.54 -33.54 15.52
CA SER A 20 -4.87 -34.56 16.34
C SER A 20 -4.41 -34.03 17.69
N GLU A 21 -4.36 -34.91 18.71
CA GLU A 21 -3.92 -34.55 20.07
C GLU A 21 -2.53 -33.89 20.07
N GLU A 22 -1.60 -34.37 19.22
CA GLU A 22 -0.27 -33.78 19.06
C GLU A 22 -0.33 -32.27 18.71
N LEU A 23 -1.27 -31.86 17.86
CA LEU A 23 -1.42 -30.47 17.44
C LEU A 23 -2.15 -29.62 18.46
N LYS A 24 -3.12 -30.21 19.18
CA LYS A 24 -3.88 -29.53 20.24
C LYS A 24 -3.01 -29.24 21.45
N ASP A 25 -2.11 -30.15 21.79
CA ASP A 25 -1.19 -30.03 22.93
C ASP A 25 0.08 -29.22 22.60
N PHE A 26 0.19 -28.68 21.38
CA PHE A 26 1.33 -27.88 20.97
C PHE A 26 1.44 -26.59 21.80
N ILE A 27 2.59 -26.38 22.45
CA ILE A 27 2.93 -25.14 23.15
C ILE A 27 4.09 -24.45 22.40
N PRO A 28 3.93 -23.19 21.94
CA PRO A 28 4.93 -22.49 21.13
C PRO A 28 6.08 -21.94 21.99
N ILE A 29 6.85 -22.83 22.60
CA ILE A 29 8.03 -22.46 23.39
C ILE A 29 9.20 -22.18 22.44
N ILE A 30 9.79 -21.00 22.56
CA ILE A 30 10.99 -20.59 21.83
C ILE A 30 12.20 -20.99 22.66
N SER A 31 13.04 -21.87 22.14
CA SER A 31 14.26 -22.34 22.80
C SER A 31 15.41 -21.33 22.72
N GLY A 32 15.32 -20.39 21.77
CA GLY A 32 16.41 -19.47 21.43
C GLY A 32 17.35 -20.04 20.37
N ASN A 33 17.25 -21.34 20.05
CA ASN A 33 17.97 -21.96 18.95
C ASN A 33 17.13 -21.96 17.67
N PHE A 34 17.46 -21.04 16.75
CA PHE A 34 16.71 -20.88 15.50
C PHE A 34 16.57 -22.18 14.70
N LEU A 35 17.60 -23.03 14.63
CA LEU A 35 17.52 -24.26 13.82
C LEU A 35 16.53 -25.26 14.40
N GLN A 36 16.50 -25.39 15.72
CA GLN A 36 15.56 -26.24 16.43
C GLN A 36 14.13 -25.70 16.33
N ASP A 37 13.96 -24.41 16.63
CA ASP A 37 12.64 -23.76 16.61
C ASP A 37 12.06 -23.72 15.19
N LYS A 38 12.89 -23.45 14.17
CA LYS A 38 12.49 -23.57 12.76
C LYS A 38 11.89 -24.94 12.48
N VAL A 39 12.58 -26.03 12.81
CA VAL A 39 12.11 -27.39 12.51
C VAL A 39 10.80 -27.69 13.24
N LEU A 40 10.72 -27.34 14.52
CA LEU A 40 9.54 -27.57 15.35
C LEU A 40 8.31 -26.83 14.79
N PHE A 41 8.41 -25.52 14.59
CA PHE A 41 7.29 -24.69 14.15
C PHE A 41 6.91 -24.97 12.69
N SER A 42 7.87 -25.16 11.78
CA SER A 42 7.59 -25.54 10.40
C SER A 42 6.85 -26.88 10.31
N ASN A 43 7.24 -27.87 11.10
CA ASN A 43 6.54 -29.16 11.13
C ASN A 43 5.12 -29.03 11.68
N PHE A 44 4.94 -28.23 12.74
CA PHE A 44 3.63 -27.93 13.30
C PHE A 44 2.71 -27.29 12.25
N TRP A 45 3.09 -26.17 11.63
CA TRP A 45 2.25 -25.50 10.63
C TRP A 45 1.95 -26.38 9.42
N ARG A 46 2.92 -27.19 8.98
CA ARG A 46 2.72 -28.15 7.89
C ARG A 46 1.67 -29.20 8.25
N LYS A 47 1.74 -29.81 9.44
CA LYS A 47 0.77 -30.80 9.91
C LYS A 47 -0.63 -30.20 10.08
N VAL A 48 -0.73 -29.02 10.69
CA VAL A 48 -2.00 -28.28 10.82
C VAL A 48 -2.63 -28.05 9.45
N ASN A 49 -1.85 -27.62 8.46
CA ASN A 49 -2.37 -27.39 7.10
C ASN A 49 -2.81 -28.69 6.41
N GLN A 50 -2.05 -29.78 6.57
CA GLN A 50 -2.39 -31.10 6.03
C GLN A 50 -3.72 -31.61 6.59
N GLU A 51 -3.91 -31.55 7.91
CA GLU A 51 -5.17 -31.94 8.55
C GLU A 51 -6.33 -31.02 8.16
N LYS A 52 -6.10 -29.70 8.10
CA LYS A 52 -7.11 -28.72 7.64
C LYS A 52 -7.61 -29.07 6.23
N ILE A 53 -6.71 -29.34 5.28
CA ILE A 53 -7.06 -29.72 3.91
C ILE A 53 -7.86 -31.01 3.89
N LEU A 54 -7.37 -32.05 4.57
CA LEU A 54 -8.04 -33.35 4.64
C LEU A 54 -9.47 -33.23 5.18
N PHE A 55 -9.67 -32.48 6.27
CA PHE A 55 -10.98 -32.32 6.88
C PHE A 55 -11.91 -31.41 6.08
N LYS A 56 -11.36 -30.43 5.35
CA LYS A 56 -12.12 -29.59 4.41
C LYS A 56 -12.63 -30.43 3.24
N GLU A 57 -11.79 -31.27 2.63
CA GLU A 57 -12.17 -32.15 1.53
C GLU A 57 -13.26 -33.14 1.93
N ARG A 58 -13.20 -33.64 3.17
CA ARG A 58 -14.22 -34.53 3.75
C ARG A 58 -15.47 -33.79 4.26
N LYS A 59 -15.53 -32.46 4.16
CA LYS A 59 -16.63 -31.61 4.64
C LYS A 59 -16.92 -31.79 6.15
N ILE A 60 -15.89 -32.08 6.95
CA ILE A 60 -16.00 -32.26 8.40
C ILE A 60 -15.96 -30.91 9.13
N ILE A 61 -15.26 -29.93 8.55
CA ILE A 61 -15.07 -28.61 9.13
C ILE A 61 -15.77 -27.54 8.28
N ASP A 62 -16.27 -26.51 8.95
CA ASP A 62 -16.91 -25.37 8.31
C ASP A 62 -15.94 -24.18 8.19
N LYS A 63 -16.47 -23.06 7.66
CA LYS A 63 -15.69 -21.83 7.50
C LYS A 63 -15.22 -21.22 8.82
N LYS A 64 -15.97 -21.41 9.92
CA LYS A 64 -15.57 -20.91 11.25
C LYS A 64 -14.38 -21.73 11.77
N SER A 65 -14.45 -23.05 11.67
CA SER A 65 -13.34 -23.94 12.02
C SER A 65 -12.08 -23.65 11.20
N ILE A 66 -12.21 -23.35 9.90
CA ILE A 66 -11.08 -22.93 9.04
C ILE A 66 -10.47 -21.62 9.56
N HIS A 67 -11.31 -20.63 9.87
CA HIS A 67 -10.87 -19.36 10.45
C HIS A 67 -10.13 -19.57 11.78
N ASP A 68 -10.69 -20.37 12.68
CA ASP A 68 -10.13 -20.63 14.01
C ASP A 68 -8.77 -21.34 13.92
N VAL A 69 -8.60 -22.29 12.99
CA VAL A 69 -7.30 -22.93 12.72
C VAL A 69 -6.29 -21.97 12.10
N ASN A 70 -6.74 -21.10 11.18
CA ASN A 70 -5.86 -20.08 10.60
C ASN A 70 -5.41 -19.08 11.68
N GLU A 71 -6.29 -18.68 12.61
CA GLU A 71 -5.92 -17.79 13.73
C GLU A 71 -4.97 -18.50 14.70
N PHE A 72 -5.17 -19.79 14.98
CA PHE A 72 -4.23 -20.60 15.76
C PHE A 72 -2.82 -20.59 15.15
N CYS A 73 -2.73 -20.73 13.82
CA CYS A 73 -1.48 -20.57 13.09
C CYS A 73 -0.93 -19.13 13.18
N CYS A 74 -1.77 -18.11 13.07
CA CYS A 74 -1.34 -16.71 13.19
C CYS A 74 -0.76 -16.40 14.57
N ILE A 75 -1.38 -16.87 15.67
CA ILE A 75 -0.89 -16.66 17.03
C ILE A 75 0.50 -17.28 17.22
N THR A 76 0.68 -18.54 16.80
CA THR A 76 2.00 -19.20 16.89
C THR A 76 3.06 -18.53 16.01
N LYS A 77 2.67 -18.03 14.82
CA LYS A 77 3.55 -17.23 13.94
C LYS A 77 3.95 -15.90 14.56
N LYS A 78 3.03 -15.18 15.23
CA LYS A 78 3.36 -13.94 15.96
C LYS A 78 4.46 -14.19 17.00
N ILE A 79 4.32 -15.24 17.80
CA ILE A 79 5.32 -15.61 18.83
C ILE A 79 6.69 -15.91 18.19
N PHE A 80 6.70 -16.72 17.14
CA PHE A 80 7.92 -17.06 16.42
C PHE A 80 8.59 -15.83 15.78
N LEU A 81 7.81 -14.99 15.10
CA LEU A 81 8.30 -13.80 14.40
C LEU A 81 8.76 -12.69 15.34
N ASN A 82 8.16 -12.56 16.54
CA ASN A 82 8.63 -11.61 17.54
C ASN A 82 10.07 -11.91 17.98
N THR A 83 10.51 -13.17 17.88
CA THR A 83 11.90 -13.56 18.16
C THR A 83 12.78 -13.52 16.91
N TYR A 84 12.28 -14.04 15.78
CA TYR A 84 13.14 -14.40 14.64
C TYR A 84 12.99 -13.53 13.39
N SER A 85 12.09 -12.54 13.36
CA SER A 85 11.85 -11.70 12.17
C SER A 85 13.12 -11.03 11.64
N SER A 86 13.93 -10.40 12.49
CA SER A 86 15.22 -9.81 12.12
C SER A 86 16.18 -10.85 11.50
N TYR A 87 16.34 -12.01 12.15
CA TYR A 87 17.21 -13.07 11.67
C TYR A 87 16.78 -13.62 10.30
N ILE A 88 15.47 -13.85 10.11
CA ILE A 88 14.91 -14.31 8.83
C ILE A 88 15.18 -13.29 7.73
N TYR A 89 14.90 -12.01 8.00
CA TYR A 89 15.13 -10.94 7.04
C TYR A 89 16.60 -10.83 6.63
N ARG A 90 17.53 -10.88 7.60
CA ARG A 90 18.97 -10.86 7.32
C ARG A 90 19.43 -12.08 6.53
N LYS A 91 18.84 -13.26 6.74
CA LYS A 91 19.14 -14.44 5.91
C LYS A 91 18.72 -14.24 4.45
N ILE A 92 17.52 -13.69 4.20
CA ILE A 92 17.03 -13.43 2.84
C ILE A 92 17.86 -12.35 2.14
N THR A 93 18.23 -11.31 2.88
CA THR A 93 18.92 -10.12 2.34
C THR A 93 20.44 -10.20 2.38
N ASN A 94 21.02 -11.35 2.74
CA ASN A 94 22.46 -11.50 2.95
C ASN A 94 23.02 -10.41 3.88
N ASP A 95 22.40 -10.27 5.05
CA ASP A 95 22.70 -9.28 6.07
C ASP A 95 22.62 -7.84 5.53
N LEU A 96 21.45 -7.47 4.98
CA LEU A 96 21.13 -6.15 4.45
C LEU A 96 21.98 -5.71 3.24
N LYS A 97 22.64 -6.66 2.55
CA LYS A 97 23.45 -6.39 1.33
C LYS A 97 22.64 -6.49 0.05
N LYS A 98 21.53 -7.24 0.07
CA LYS A 98 20.63 -7.46 -1.07
C LYS A 98 19.29 -6.76 -0.80
N ASN A 99 18.97 -5.76 -1.62
CA ASN A 99 17.64 -5.17 -1.66
C ASN A 99 16.64 -6.18 -2.22
N ILE A 100 15.47 -6.28 -1.60
CA ILE A 100 14.37 -7.14 -2.04
C ILE A 100 13.05 -6.43 -1.80
N ARG A 101 12.18 -6.41 -2.80
CA ARG A 101 10.85 -5.83 -2.64
C ARG A 101 9.96 -6.73 -1.78
N LEU A 102 8.96 -6.13 -1.14
CA LEU A 102 8.11 -6.82 -0.18
C LEU A 102 7.32 -7.98 -0.79
N GLU A 103 6.95 -7.90 -2.07
CA GLU A 103 6.20 -8.94 -2.77
C GLU A 103 7.02 -10.24 -2.84
N SER A 104 8.28 -10.13 -3.29
CA SER A 104 9.21 -11.26 -3.34
C SER A 104 9.64 -11.72 -1.95
N LEU A 105 9.83 -10.78 -1.02
CA LEU A 105 10.23 -11.07 0.36
C LEU A 105 9.26 -12.04 1.07
N CYS A 106 7.95 -11.86 0.87
CA CYS A 106 6.93 -12.74 1.43
C CYS A 106 7.06 -14.20 0.93
N PHE A 107 7.52 -14.42 -0.30
CA PHE A 107 7.71 -15.78 -0.82
C PHE A 107 9.06 -16.37 -0.39
N GLU A 108 10.12 -15.57 -0.41
CA GLU A 108 11.47 -16.01 0.00
C GLU A 108 11.54 -16.43 1.47
N ALA A 109 10.68 -15.91 2.34
CA ALA A 109 10.63 -16.31 3.74
C ALA A 109 10.41 -17.81 3.93
N ASN A 110 9.67 -18.46 3.04
CA ASN A 110 9.43 -19.91 3.10
C ASN A 110 10.69 -20.74 2.79
N ASN A 111 11.67 -20.18 2.07
CA ASN A 111 12.96 -20.84 1.85
C ASN A 111 13.79 -20.87 3.15
N ILE A 112 13.61 -19.88 4.01
CA ILE A 112 14.28 -19.80 5.31
C ILE A 112 13.52 -20.58 6.38
N VAL A 113 12.20 -20.45 6.45
CA VAL A 113 11.32 -21.15 7.39
C VAL A 113 10.13 -21.72 6.64
N PRO A 114 10.17 -23.02 6.27
CA PRO A 114 9.08 -23.65 5.55
C PRO A 114 7.73 -23.50 6.26
N SER A 115 6.65 -23.32 5.48
CA SER A 115 5.27 -23.16 5.98
C SER A 115 5.02 -21.91 6.84
N LEU A 116 5.96 -20.96 6.87
CA LEU A 116 5.79 -19.69 7.58
C LEU A 116 4.75 -18.80 6.92
N LEU A 117 4.70 -18.74 5.58
CA LEU A 117 3.79 -17.90 4.82
C LEU A 117 3.05 -18.70 3.73
N PRO A 118 1.93 -18.19 3.20
CA PRO A 118 1.25 -18.80 2.06
C PRO A 118 2.19 -18.87 0.85
N THR A 119 2.10 -19.97 0.10
CA THR A 119 2.87 -20.14 -1.14
C THR A 119 2.26 -19.31 -2.28
N PRO A 120 3.00 -19.08 -3.38
CA PRO A 120 2.42 -18.47 -4.58
C PRO A 120 1.16 -19.19 -5.08
N GLN A 121 1.13 -20.53 -4.97
CA GLN A 121 -0.02 -21.33 -5.38
C GLN A 121 -1.24 -21.14 -4.47
N ASP A 122 -1.03 -20.96 -3.17
CA ASP A 122 -2.10 -20.64 -2.22
C ASP A 122 -2.73 -19.29 -2.57
N ILE A 123 -1.91 -18.27 -2.82
CA ILE A 123 -2.37 -16.93 -3.22
C ILE A 123 -3.09 -16.96 -4.57
N LEU A 124 -2.57 -17.69 -5.56
CA LEU A 124 -3.24 -17.88 -6.86
C LEU A 124 -4.60 -18.58 -6.72
N SER A 125 -4.75 -19.46 -5.74
CA SER A 125 -6.01 -20.17 -5.48
C SER A 125 -7.01 -19.25 -4.77
N GLU A 126 -6.58 -18.49 -3.78
CA GLU A 126 -7.38 -17.45 -3.10
C GLU A 126 -7.89 -16.40 -4.09
N ASN A 127 -7.04 -15.94 -5.01
CA ASN A 127 -7.38 -14.89 -5.98
C ASN A 127 -8.43 -15.29 -7.03
N LYS A 128 -8.84 -16.56 -7.05
CA LYS A 128 -9.96 -17.04 -7.89
C LYS A 128 -11.31 -16.97 -7.18
N LEU A 129 -11.31 -16.67 -5.89
CA LEU A 129 -12.48 -16.65 -5.03
C LEU A 129 -12.94 -15.21 -4.79
N PHE A 130 -14.24 -15.01 -4.54
CA PHE A 130 -14.71 -13.74 -3.99
C PHE A 130 -14.03 -13.49 -2.64
N LEU A 131 -13.86 -12.23 -2.24
CA LEU A 131 -13.19 -11.89 -0.98
C LEU A 131 -13.85 -12.57 0.23
N LYS A 132 -15.18 -12.75 0.19
CA LYS A 132 -15.91 -13.44 1.25
C LYS A 132 -15.62 -14.94 1.30
N GLU A 133 -15.11 -15.56 0.26
CA GLU A 133 -14.87 -17.01 0.16
C GLU A 133 -13.42 -17.38 0.47
N LYS A 134 -12.53 -16.39 0.46
CA LYS A 134 -11.13 -16.49 0.90
C LYS A 134 -11.01 -16.99 2.36
N GLU A 135 -9.96 -17.74 2.64
CA GLU A 135 -9.63 -18.23 3.99
C GLU A 135 -8.81 -17.22 4.81
N GLY A 136 -8.38 -16.12 4.19
CA GLY A 136 -7.63 -15.07 4.89
C GLY A 136 -6.15 -15.40 5.09
N LEU A 137 -5.57 -16.24 4.21
CA LEU A 137 -4.17 -16.67 4.33
C LEU A 137 -3.19 -15.49 4.30
N GLU A 138 -3.53 -14.41 3.59
CA GLU A 138 -2.70 -13.21 3.46
C GLU A 138 -2.53 -12.44 4.80
N ILE A 139 -3.32 -12.75 5.84
CA ILE A 139 -3.11 -12.20 7.20
C ILE A 139 -1.70 -12.51 7.70
N GLN A 140 -1.18 -13.69 7.35
CA GLN A 140 0.15 -14.13 7.73
C GLN A 140 1.24 -13.23 7.10
N GLN A 141 1.02 -12.72 5.89
CA GLN A 141 1.92 -11.76 5.26
C GLN A 141 1.91 -10.42 6.02
N GLY A 142 0.74 -9.97 6.47
CA GLY A 142 0.61 -8.76 7.29
C GLY A 142 1.37 -8.85 8.62
N ILE A 143 1.26 -9.98 9.32
CA ILE A 143 2.00 -10.25 10.57
C ILE A 143 3.51 -10.25 10.30
N PHE A 144 3.96 -10.91 9.23
CA PHE A 144 5.37 -10.97 8.88
C PHE A 144 5.98 -9.62 8.55
N LEU A 145 5.30 -8.84 7.69
CA LEU A 145 5.76 -7.49 7.33
C LEU A 145 5.73 -6.56 8.55
N SER A 146 4.70 -6.67 9.39
CA SER A 146 4.62 -5.92 10.66
C SER A 146 5.82 -6.21 11.56
N ALA A 147 6.18 -7.48 11.76
CA ALA A 147 7.31 -7.89 12.59
C ALA A 147 8.66 -7.41 12.02
N ILE A 148 8.86 -7.47 10.70
CA ILE A 148 10.07 -6.92 10.06
C ILE A 148 10.14 -5.40 10.25
N LEU A 149 9.06 -4.70 9.91
CA LEU A 149 9.00 -3.25 9.99
C LEU A 149 9.05 -2.74 11.42
N GLN A 150 8.81 -3.56 12.44
CA GLN A 150 9.00 -3.19 13.85
C GLN A 150 10.50 -3.05 14.20
N ASN A 151 11.37 -3.82 13.53
CA ASN A 151 12.82 -3.69 13.68
C ASN A 151 13.32 -2.50 12.85
N GLU A 152 14.11 -1.63 13.46
CA GLU A 152 14.50 -0.37 12.84
C GLU A 152 15.40 -0.55 11.62
N GLU A 153 16.49 -1.30 11.75
CA GLU A 153 17.47 -1.48 10.65
C GLU A 153 16.87 -2.24 9.46
N GLU A 154 16.23 -3.39 9.71
CA GLU A 154 15.60 -4.21 8.69
C GLU A 154 14.42 -3.48 8.04
N GLY A 155 13.62 -2.78 8.84
CA GLY A 155 12.50 -1.99 8.35
C GLY A 155 12.94 -0.83 7.46
N ILE A 156 14.00 -0.08 7.84
CA ILE A 156 14.57 0.99 7.01
C ILE A 156 15.16 0.40 5.72
N HIS A 157 15.83 -0.76 5.78
CA HIS A 157 16.34 -1.44 4.60
C HIS A 157 15.21 -1.90 3.66
N LEU A 158 14.07 -2.37 4.20
CA LEU A 158 12.88 -2.69 3.40
C LEU A 158 12.27 -1.43 2.77
N CYS A 159 12.15 -0.32 3.53
CA CYS A 159 11.73 0.96 2.97
C CYS A 159 12.64 1.41 1.81
N LYS A 160 13.97 1.27 1.95
CA LYS A 160 14.92 1.55 0.87
C LYS A 160 14.66 0.68 -0.35
N SER A 161 14.46 -0.62 -0.15
CA SER A 161 14.18 -1.57 -1.24
C SER A 161 12.93 -1.19 -2.03
N MET A 162 11.88 -0.71 -1.35
CA MET A 162 10.63 -0.27 -1.99
C MET A 162 10.72 1.09 -2.69
N LEU A 163 11.67 1.95 -2.30
CA LEU A 163 11.90 3.24 -2.95
C LEU A 163 12.81 3.17 -4.18
N LEU A 164 13.49 2.04 -4.42
CA LEU A 164 14.27 1.86 -5.64
C LEU A 164 13.35 1.77 -6.87
N PRO A 165 13.80 2.23 -8.05
CA PRO A 165 13.03 2.10 -9.29
C PRO A 165 12.62 0.65 -9.56
N LEU A 166 11.44 0.46 -10.14
CA LEU A 166 11.03 -0.82 -10.68
C LEU A 166 11.84 -1.19 -11.93
N ASP A 167 12.15 -2.47 -12.09
CA ASP A 167 12.84 -2.99 -13.28
C ASP A 167 12.11 -2.61 -14.57
N ILE A 168 10.77 -2.70 -14.59
CA ILE A 168 9.94 -2.30 -15.76
C ILE A 168 10.06 -0.81 -16.11
N ALA A 169 10.43 0.05 -15.15
CA ALA A 169 10.69 1.46 -15.41
C ALA A 169 12.12 1.67 -15.93
N GLU A 170 13.09 0.95 -15.37
CA GLU A 170 14.49 0.97 -15.85
C GLU A 170 14.59 0.47 -17.29
N GLU A 171 13.85 -0.57 -17.67
CA GLU A 171 13.78 -1.10 -19.03
C GLU A 171 13.17 -0.11 -20.04
N LYS A 172 12.36 0.85 -19.56
CA LYS A 172 11.60 1.79 -20.38
C LYS A 172 12.13 3.22 -20.37
N ILE A 173 13.19 3.51 -19.59
CA ILE A 173 13.71 4.88 -19.47
C ILE A 173 14.30 5.40 -20.79
N GLU A 174 15.00 4.57 -21.56
CA GLU A 174 15.57 4.98 -22.85
C GLU A 174 14.48 5.27 -23.89
N GLU A 175 13.41 4.46 -23.88
CA GLU A 175 12.22 4.69 -24.70
C GLU A 175 11.57 6.04 -24.35
N PHE A 176 11.41 6.34 -23.06
CA PHE A 176 10.89 7.62 -22.60
C PHE A 176 11.80 8.79 -22.99
N GLU A 177 13.12 8.64 -22.84
CA GLU A 177 14.07 9.70 -23.18
C GLU A 177 14.07 10.01 -24.69
N THR A 178 13.78 9.02 -25.53
CA THR A 178 13.69 9.17 -26.98
C THR A 178 12.33 9.74 -27.41
N ASN A 179 11.24 9.10 -26.98
CA ASN A 179 9.90 9.34 -27.50
C ASN A 179 9.11 10.38 -26.68
N GLY A 180 9.56 10.65 -25.45
CA GLY A 180 8.86 11.50 -24.50
C GLY A 180 7.60 10.88 -23.91
N LYS A 181 7.30 9.59 -24.15
CA LYS A 181 6.07 8.97 -23.66
C LYS A 181 6.21 7.46 -23.47
N VAL A 182 5.63 6.93 -22.40
CA VAL A 182 5.48 5.49 -22.14
C VAL A 182 4.09 5.21 -21.54
N ASP A 183 3.42 4.17 -22.03
CA ASP A 183 2.16 3.66 -21.48
C ASP A 183 2.38 2.29 -20.84
N PHE A 184 2.10 2.18 -19.54
CA PHE A 184 2.25 0.95 -18.76
C PHE A 184 0.92 0.17 -18.61
N ASN A 185 -0.09 0.46 -19.43
CA ASN A 185 -1.42 -0.15 -19.38
C ASN A 185 -2.08 -0.02 -17.99
N GLY A 186 -2.19 1.20 -17.49
CA GLY A 186 -2.75 1.51 -16.17
C GLY A 186 -2.30 2.87 -15.65
N ALA A 187 -1.14 3.32 -16.10
CA ALA A 187 -0.69 4.68 -16.01
C ALA A 187 0.18 5.04 -17.21
N ILE A 188 0.25 6.33 -17.51
CA ILE A 188 1.02 6.90 -18.62
C ILE A 188 1.97 7.94 -18.04
N VAL A 189 3.19 8.02 -18.59
CA VAL A 189 4.12 9.13 -18.37
C VAL A 189 4.41 9.80 -19.71
N GLU A 190 4.28 11.12 -19.77
CA GLU A 190 4.47 11.92 -20.99
C GLU A 190 5.22 13.22 -20.67
N SER A 191 6.21 13.55 -21.48
CA SER A 191 7.07 14.72 -21.29
C SER A 191 6.49 15.92 -22.03
N PHE A 192 6.31 17.02 -21.29
CA PHE A 192 5.98 18.33 -21.82
C PHE A 192 7.21 19.25 -21.71
N ASN A 193 7.10 20.48 -22.23
CA ASN A 193 8.23 21.41 -22.31
C ASN A 193 8.91 21.70 -20.95
N ASP A 194 8.14 21.72 -19.87
CA ASP A 194 8.63 22.14 -18.54
C ASP A 194 8.33 21.14 -17.41
N TYR A 195 7.60 20.06 -17.69
CA TYR A 195 7.22 19.03 -16.72
C TYR A 195 7.00 17.66 -17.37
N ASP A 196 7.12 16.60 -16.57
CA ASP A 196 6.67 15.27 -16.95
C ASP A 196 5.30 14.99 -16.31
N LEU A 197 4.30 14.66 -17.12
CA LEU A 197 2.94 14.35 -16.72
C LEU A 197 2.80 12.84 -16.47
N VAL A 198 2.48 12.48 -15.24
CA VAL A 198 2.02 11.14 -14.86
C VAL A 198 0.49 11.15 -14.81
N THR A 199 -0.13 10.22 -15.54
CA THR A 199 -1.59 10.08 -15.62
C THR A 199 -2.01 8.70 -15.12
N LEU A 200 -2.80 8.63 -14.05
CA LEU A 200 -3.52 7.41 -13.67
C LEU A 200 -4.62 7.14 -14.69
N ASN A 201 -4.62 5.94 -15.30
CA ASN A 201 -5.45 5.62 -16.46
C ASN A 201 -6.28 4.36 -16.24
N ASN A 202 -7.45 4.52 -15.62
CA ASN A 202 -8.47 3.48 -15.46
C ASN A 202 -9.87 4.02 -15.81
N PRO A 203 -10.10 4.39 -17.08
CA PRO A 203 -11.26 5.18 -17.49
C PRO A 203 -12.60 4.50 -17.24
N ASP A 204 -12.63 3.17 -17.26
CA ASP A 204 -13.85 2.37 -17.05
C ASP A 204 -14.27 2.31 -15.58
N PHE A 205 -13.34 2.61 -14.67
CA PHE A 205 -13.57 2.58 -13.22
C PHE A 205 -13.32 3.94 -12.56
N LEU A 206 -13.54 5.04 -13.28
CA LEU A 206 -13.36 6.41 -12.76
C LEU A 206 -11.95 6.66 -12.19
N ASN A 207 -10.93 6.04 -12.79
CA ASN A 207 -9.56 6.03 -12.28
C ASN A 207 -9.43 5.42 -10.88
N ALA A 208 -10.24 4.40 -10.58
CA ALA A 208 -10.04 3.59 -9.39
C ALA A 208 -8.75 2.75 -9.52
N GLU A 209 -8.05 2.57 -8.42
CA GLU A 209 -6.80 1.83 -8.35
C GLU A 209 -7.08 0.32 -8.09
N ASP A 210 -6.29 -0.54 -8.72
CA ASP A 210 -6.40 -2.01 -8.74
C ASP A 210 -5.03 -2.63 -9.08
N ASN A 211 -4.95 -3.95 -9.28
CA ASN A 211 -3.69 -4.61 -9.62
C ASN A 211 -3.08 -4.14 -10.93
N ARG A 212 -3.91 -3.75 -11.91
CA ARG A 212 -3.45 -3.28 -13.21
C ARG A 212 -2.77 -1.93 -13.08
N THR A 213 -3.32 -1.05 -12.25
CA THR A 213 -2.80 0.32 -12.06
C THR A 213 -1.67 0.41 -11.05
N LEU A 214 -1.53 -0.55 -10.11
CA LEU A 214 -0.57 -0.51 -9.00
C LEU A 214 0.89 -0.28 -9.46
N LEU A 215 1.47 -1.28 -10.14
CA LEU A 215 2.87 -1.20 -10.57
C LEU A 215 3.04 -0.30 -11.80
N SER A 216 2.01 -0.15 -12.62
CA SER A 216 2.02 0.77 -13.76
C SER A 216 2.18 2.23 -13.32
N LEU A 217 1.46 2.64 -12.27
CA LEU A 217 1.59 3.97 -11.70
C LEU A 217 2.95 4.17 -11.01
N GLU A 218 3.42 3.16 -10.26
CA GLU A 218 4.76 3.20 -9.66
C GLU A 218 5.85 3.35 -10.73
N ALA A 219 5.75 2.62 -11.85
CA ALA A 219 6.71 2.69 -12.95
C ALA A 219 6.69 4.05 -13.69
N ALA A 220 5.49 4.61 -13.91
CA ALA A 220 5.35 5.95 -14.49
C ALA A 220 5.98 7.03 -13.57
N ILE A 221 5.79 6.90 -12.25
CA ILE A 221 6.44 7.76 -11.25
C ILE A 221 7.96 7.57 -11.26
N ASP A 222 8.45 6.34 -11.36
CA ASP A 222 9.88 6.04 -11.43
C ASP A 222 10.54 6.66 -12.67
N ILE A 223 9.89 6.59 -13.83
CA ILE A 223 10.35 7.28 -15.03
C ILE A 223 10.39 8.79 -14.81
N ALA A 224 9.32 9.39 -14.27
CA ALA A 224 9.26 10.84 -14.04
C ALA A 224 10.35 11.32 -13.06
N ILE A 225 10.64 10.55 -12.00
CA ILE A 225 11.76 10.85 -11.10
C ILE A 225 13.10 10.69 -11.81
N SER A 226 13.24 9.67 -12.66
CA SER A 226 14.48 9.34 -13.35
C SER A 226 14.79 10.25 -14.54
N SER A 227 13.76 10.85 -15.13
CA SER A 227 13.81 11.71 -16.31
C SER A 227 14.87 12.80 -16.20
N LYS A 228 15.62 12.95 -17.29
CA LYS A 228 16.58 14.03 -17.53
C LYS A 228 15.92 15.24 -18.19
N LYS A 229 14.71 15.08 -18.74
CA LYS A 229 14.00 16.14 -19.48
C LYS A 229 13.51 17.24 -18.56
N ASN A 230 12.85 16.88 -17.46
CA ASN A 230 12.18 17.85 -16.59
C ASN A 230 12.48 17.62 -15.10
N ASN A 231 12.38 18.68 -14.31
CA ASN A 231 12.59 18.65 -12.85
C ASN A 231 11.29 18.81 -12.04
N ILE A 232 10.18 19.09 -12.73
CA ILE A 232 8.84 19.15 -12.17
C ILE A 232 8.03 17.99 -12.77
N CYS A 233 7.26 17.33 -11.93
CA CYS A 233 6.32 16.29 -12.31
C CYS A 233 4.90 16.74 -11.99
N VAL A 234 3.92 16.30 -12.79
CA VAL A 234 2.50 16.57 -12.54
C VAL A 234 1.77 15.24 -12.46
N LEU A 235 0.95 15.02 -11.42
CA LEU A 235 0.03 13.87 -11.33
C LEU A 235 -1.39 14.31 -11.65
N ARG A 236 -2.04 13.61 -12.58
CA ARG A 236 -3.47 13.76 -12.92
C ARG A 236 -4.13 12.41 -13.13
N GLY A 237 -5.45 12.38 -13.19
CA GLY A 237 -6.21 11.23 -13.66
C GLY A 237 -6.76 11.48 -15.06
N SER A 238 -6.87 10.42 -15.86
CA SER A 238 -7.33 10.50 -17.23
C SER A 238 -8.81 10.91 -17.36
N LYS A 239 -9.23 11.22 -18.58
CA LYS A 239 -10.66 11.29 -18.94
C LYS A 239 -11.30 9.91 -18.75
N VAL A 240 -12.56 9.89 -18.32
CA VAL A 240 -13.29 8.66 -18.03
C VAL A 240 -14.46 8.43 -19.01
N SER A 241 -14.84 7.16 -19.19
CA SER A 241 -15.88 6.73 -20.14
C SER A 241 -17.29 6.72 -19.52
N HIS A 242 -17.40 6.72 -18.19
CA HIS A 242 -18.67 6.60 -17.47
C HIS A 242 -19.71 7.68 -17.87
N PRO A 243 -20.99 7.32 -18.14
CA PRO A 243 -21.99 8.25 -18.69
C PRO A 243 -22.15 9.57 -17.91
N LYS A 244 -22.17 9.50 -16.57
CA LYS A 244 -22.28 10.67 -15.68
C LYS A 244 -21.10 11.64 -15.77
N TYR A 245 -19.91 11.14 -16.14
CA TYR A 245 -18.66 11.88 -16.13
C TYR A 245 -17.98 11.88 -17.50
N LYS A 246 -18.76 11.67 -18.56
CA LYS A 246 -18.27 11.47 -19.92
C LYS A 246 -17.29 12.60 -20.31
N ASN A 247 -16.09 12.19 -20.72
CA ASN A 247 -14.99 13.07 -21.15
C ASN A 247 -14.46 14.05 -20.10
N LYS A 248 -14.80 13.88 -18.81
CA LYS A 248 -14.20 14.64 -17.72
C LYS A 248 -12.97 13.92 -17.19
N ASN A 249 -11.92 14.67 -16.87
CA ASN A 249 -10.83 14.15 -16.05
C ASN A 249 -11.32 13.92 -14.63
N ILE A 250 -10.94 12.79 -14.05
CA ILE A 250 -11.19 12.46 -12.66
C ILE A 250 -9.87 12.12 -12.01
N PHE A 251 -9.49 12.83 -10.97
CA PHE A 251 -8.20 12.59 -10.31
C PHE A 251 -8.05 11.14 -9.82
N GLY A 252 -9.05 10.63 -9.09
CA GLY A 252 -9.08 9.21 -8.72
C GLY A 252 -10.25 8.85 -7.81
N ALA A 253 -10.85 7.67 -8.04
CA ALA A 253 -11.99 7.18 -7.28
C ALA A 253 -11.62 6.29 -6.08
N GLY A 254 -10.33 6.18 -5.75
CA GLY A 254 -9.85 5.34 -4.67
C GLY A 254 -9.66 3.90 -5.11
N ILE A 255 -9.75 2.93 -4.19
CA ILE A 255 -9.61 1.52 -4.52
C ILE A 255 -10.80 1.02 -5.35
N ASN A 256 -10.56 0.13 -6.31
CA ASN A 256 -11.61 -0.49 -7.11
C ASN A 256 -12.40 -1.49 -6.24
N LEU A 257 -13.52 -1.03 -5.69
CA LEU A 257 -14.39 -1.82 -4.80
C LEU A 257 -15.00 -3.05 -5.49
N THR A 258 -15.19 -3.02 -6.82
CA THR A 258 -15.64 -4.17 -7.61
C THR A 258 -14.57 -5.27 -7.56
N HIS A 259 -13.34 -4.94 -7.92
CA HIS A 259 -12.24 -5.90 -7.88
C HIS A 259 -11.93 -6.37 -6.45
N LEU A 260 -12.10 -5.50 -5.45
CA LEU A 260 -11.97 -5.88 -4.04
C LEU A 260 -13.03 -6.91 -3.64
N TYR A 261 -14.29 -6.69 -4.01
CA TYR A 261 -15.38 -7.64 -3.75
C TYR A 261 -15.14 -9.00 -4.42
N GLU A 262 -14.69 -8.98 -5.67
CA GLU A 262 -14.32 -10.16 -6.46
C GLU A 262 -13.03 -10.85 -5.97
N GLY A 263 -12.39 -10.36 -4.90
CA GLY A 263 -11.17 -10.95 -4.33
C GLY A 263 -9.92 -10.78 -5.19
N LYS A 264 -9.97 -9.91 -6.20
CA LYS A 264 -8.87 -9.66 -7.15
C LYS A 264 -7.80 -8.73 -6.59
N ILE A 265 -8.11 -7.91 -5.58
CA ILE A 265 -7.12 -7.05 -4.93
C ILE A 265 -6.53 -7.80 -3.72
N PRO A 266 -5.25 -8.21 -3.75
CA PRO A 266 -4.60 -8.89 -2.63
C PRO A 266 -4.29 -7.91 -1.49
N PHE A 267 -4.08 -8.41 -0.28
CA PHE A 267 -3.64 -7.60 0.87
C PHE A 267 -2.34 -6.83 0.57
N LEU A 268 -1.37 -7.47 -0.09
CA LEU A 268 -0.09 -6.82 -0.38
C LEU A 268 -0.24 -5.56 -1.26
N TRP A 269 -1.34 -5.43 -2.00
CA TRP A 269 -1.63 -4.25 -2.81
C TRP A 269 -1.55 -2.95 -1.99
N TYR A 270 -2.10 -2.95 -0.77
CA TYR A 270 -2.09 -1.77 0.10
C TYR A 270 -0.67 -1.36 0.48
N ILE A 271 0.16 -2.34 0.83
CA ILE A 271 1.50 -2.09 1.35
C ILE A 271 2.44 -1.70 0.21
N THR A 272 2.38 -2.40 -0.93
CA THR A 272 3.12 -2.05 -2.15
C THR A 272 2.84 -0.61 -2.56
N ARG A 273 1.57 -0.20 -2.56
CA ARG A 273 1.16 1.15 -2.93
C ARG A 273 1.80 2.22 -2.07
N ASP A 274 1.65 2.12 -0.74
CA ASP A 274 2.11 3.15 0.19
C ASP A 274 3.64 3.17 0.32
N MET A 275 4.32 2.01 0.31
CA MET A 275 5.78 1.94 0.39
C MET A 275 6.49 2.20 -0.96
N GLY A 276 5.81 1.96 -2.08
CA GLY A 276 6.29 2.22 -3.43
C GLY A 276 5.85 3.59 -3.94
N ALA A 277 4.89 3.60 -4.87
CA ALA A 277 4.44 4.80 -5.61
C ALA A 277 4.23 6.05 -4.73
N VAL A 278 3.46 5.95 -3.65
CA VAL A 278 3.14 7.10 -2.79
C VAL A 278 4.39 7.64 -2.09
N SER A 279 5.21 6.75 -1.52
CA SER A 279 6.45 7.15 -0.85
C SER A 279 7.49 7.70 -1.82
N LYS A 280 7.52 7.21 -3.07
CA LYS A 280 8.40 7.71 -4.14
C LYS A 280 8.05 9.14 -4.55
N VAL A 281 6.77 9.51 -4.63
CA VAL A 281 6.34 10.91 -4.86
C VAL A 281 6.87 11.84 -3.75
N LEU A 282 6.77 11.39 -2.50
CA LEU A 282 7.21 12.18 -1.34
C LEU A 282 8.74 12.26 -1.22
N ARG A 283 9.45 11.15 -1.44
CA ARG A 283 10.88 10.98 -1.05
C ARG A 283 11.84 10.89 -2.22
N GLY A 284 11.37 10.58 -3.42
CA GLY A 284 12.23 10.25 -4.55
C GLY A 284 12.99 8.93 -4.38
N HIS A 285 13.98 8.70 -5.25
CA HIS A 285 14.80 7.49 -5.25
C HIS A 285 16.04 7.64 -4.36
N PRO A 286 16.32 6.69 -3.45
CA PRO A 286 17.55 6.68 -2.68
C PRO A 286 18.73 6.30 -3.57
N ASN A 287 19.94 6.62 -3.10
CA ASN A 287 21.13 6.04 -3.69
C ASN A 287 21.22 4.54 -3.33
N LYS A 288 21.40 3.68 -4.35
CA LYS A 288 21.45 2.22 -4.18
C LYS A 288 22.60 1.77 -3.26
N ASN A 289 23.72 2.49 -3.24
CA ASN A 289 24.95 2.09 -2.55
C ASN A 289 25.04 2.60 -1.11
N PHE A 290 24.20 3.56 -0.70
CA PHE A 290 24.29 4.20 0.62
C PHE A 290 23.03 3.96 1.45
N SER A 291 23.10 4.19 2.76
CA SER A 291 21.92 4.14 3.61
C SER A 291 20.93 5.26 3.26
N LEU A 292 19.64 5.00 3.49
CA LEU A 292 18.55 5.91 3.14
C LEU A 292 18.70 7.27 3.87
N GLU A 293 19.22 7.26 5.09
CA GLU A 293 19.38 8.47 5.92
C GLU A 293 20.73 9.17 5.70
N ASN A 294 21.56 8.73 4.75
CA ASN A 294 22.86 9.35 4.53
C ASN A 294 22.72 10.72 3.86
N SER A 295 23.03 11.79 4.60
CA SER A 295 22.85 13.15 4.13
C SER A 295 23.80 13.57 3.01
N LEU A 296 24.95 12.90 2.88
CA LEU A 296 25.96 13.13 1.85
C LEU A 296 25.54 12.57 0.48
N PHE A 297 24.64 11.58 0.47
CA PHE A 297 24.13 10.93 -0.73
C PHE A 297 22.60 11.06 -0.79
N PRO A 298 22.10 12.27 -1.03
CA PRO A 298 20.66 12.55 -0.98
C PRO A 298 19.89 11.79 -2.04
N HIS A 299 18.60 11.62 -1.77
CA HIS A 299 17.68 11.05 -2.73
C HIS A 299 17.56 11.93 -3.98
N LYS A 300 17.38 11.29 -5.13
CA LYS A 300 16.93 11.96 -6.35
C LYS A 300 15.43 12.21 -6.20
N ASN A 301 15.06 13.45 -5.89
CA ASN A 301 13.67 13.87 -5.78
C ASN A 301 13.30 14.87 -6.87
N LYS A 302 11.98 15.05 -7.07
CA LYS A 302 11.39 16.04 -7.98
C LYS A 302 10.32 16.82 -7.23
N ILE A 303 9.96 17.98 -7.76
CA ILE A 303 8.79 18.74 -7.32
C ILE A 303 7.55 18.16 -8.00
N TRP A 304 6.53 17.86 -7.23
CA TRP A 304 5.31 17.19 -7.66
C TRP A 304 4.11 18.09 -7.51
N PHE A 305 3.46 18.35 -8.64
CA PHE A 305 2.20 19.05 -8.72
C PHE A 305 1.07 18.04 -8.86
N ALA A 306 -0.13 18.40 -8.42
CA ALA A 306 -1.35 17.65 -8.74
C ALA A 306 -2.41 18.56 -9.37
N GLY A 307 -3.06 18.05 -10.43
CA GLY A 307 -4.27 18.66 -11.00
C GLY A 307 -5.52 17.97 -10.48
N LEU A 308 -6.12 18.48 -9.39
CA LEU A 308 -7.32 17.92 -8.79
C LEU A 308 -8.57 18.32 -9.59
N GLU A 309 -9.00 17.42 -10.46
CA GLU A 309 -10.19 17.56 -11.30
C GLU A 309 -11.31 16.64 -10.80
N THR A 310 -12.53 17.18 -10.71
CA THR A 310 -13.76 16.49 -10.29
C THR A 310 -13.76 15.97 -8.85
N PHE A 311 -12.89 15.01 -8.47
CA PHE A 311 -12.73 14.55 -7.09
C PHE A 311 -11.49 13.68 -6.88
N ALA A 312 -11.04 13.62 -5.63
CA ALA A 312 -10.03 12.70 -5.13
C ALA A 312 -10.61 11.88 -3.96
N ILE A 313 -10.88 10.60 -4.19
CA ILE A 313 -11.50 9.69 -3.23
C ILE A 313 -10.45 8.67 -2.77
N GLY A 314 -10.45 8.32 -1.48
CA GLY A 314 -9.64 7.23 -0.94
C GLY A 314 -8.16 7.40 -1.28
N GLY A 315 -7.59 6.47 -2.04
CA GLY A 315 -6.21 6.55 -2.51
C GLY A 315 -5.88 7.80 -3.34
N GLY A 316 -6.81 8.34 -4.13
CA GLY A 316 -6.62 9.62 -4.82
C GLY A 316 -6.39 10.77 -3.82
N CYS A 317 -7.19 10.84 -2.76
CA CYS A 317 -7.00 11.84 -1.70
C CYS A 317 -5.62 11.67 -1.02
N GLN A 318 -5.17 10.43 -0.83
CA GLN A 318 -3.86 10.14 -0.22
C GLN A 318 -2.67 10.64 -1.06
N TYR A 319 -2.77 10.61 -2.39
CA TYR A 319 -1.72 11.18 -3.25
C TYR A 319 -1.59 12.68 -3.06
N LEU A 320 -2.70 13.41 -2.87
CA LEU A 320 -2.64 14.85 -2.60
C LEU A 320 -1.82 15.17 -1.35
N LEU A 321 -1.87 14.31 -0.32
CA LEU A 321 -1.14 14.51 0.94
C LEU A 321 0.39 14.33 0.83
N VAL A 322 0.91 14.05 -0.37
CA VAL A 322 2.35 13.94 -0.66
C VAL A 322 2.81 14.86 -1.80
N MET A 323 1.94 15.76 -2.27
CA MET A 323 2.26 16.72 -3.33
C MET A 323 2.90 17.99 -2.76
N ASP A 324 3.71 18.64 -3.58
CA ASP A 324 4.32 19.93 -3.24
C ASP A 324 3.43 21.12 -3.62
N HIS A 325 2.55 20.95 -4.61
CA HIS A 325 1.63 22.00 -5.07
C HIS A 325 0.34 21.39 -5.68
N ILE A 326 -0.83 21.80 -5.21
CA ILE A 326 -2.13 21.27 -5.65
C ILE A 326 -2.95 22.39 -6.30
N ILE A 327 -3.22 22.20 -7.60
CA ILE A 327 -4.15 23.03 -8.37
C ILE A 327 -5.48 22.28 -8.45
N ALA A 328 -6.54 22.84 -7.89
CA ALA A 328 -7.84 22.18 -7.79
C ALA A 328 -8.95 22.96 -8.50
N ASP A 329 -9.83 22.23 -9.18
CA ASP A 329 -11.12 22.79 -9.59
C ASP A 329 -11.90 23.22 -8.34
N LYS A 330 -12.44 24.44 -8.35
CA LYS A 330 -13.22 25.01 -7.23
C LYS A 330 -14.44 24.17 -6.87
N ASN A 331 -14.94 23.34 -7.79
CA ASN A 331 -16.08 22.44 -7.58
C ASN A 331 -15.66 21.00 -7.27
N SER A 332 -14.36 20.71 -7.19
CA SER A 332 -13.86 19.40 -6.81
C SER A 332 -13.97 19.16 -5.30
N TYR A 333 -13.80 17.90 -4.89
CA TYR A 333 -13.81 17.52 -3.49
C TYR A 333 -12.88 16.36 -3.17
N MET A 334 -12.57 16.22 -1.89
CA MET A 334 -11.75 15.15 -1.31
C MET A 334 -12.56 14.37 -0.28
N THR A 335 -12.34 13.06 -0.20
CA THR A 335 -12.95 12.22 0.84
C THR A 335 -12.16 10.94 1.11
N LEU A 336 -12.19 10.47 2.35
CA LEU A 336 -11.58 9.22 2.82
C LEU A 336 -12.67 8.32 3.39
N PRO A 337 -13.41 7.59 2.54
CA PRO A 337 -14.57 6.78 2.96
C PRO A 337 -14.21 5.50 3.72
N ALA A 338 -12.96 5.37 4.18
CA ALA A 338 -12.36 4.12 4.64
C ALA A 338 -13.13 3.43 5.79
N ARG A 339 -13.78 4.18 6.70
CA ARG A 339 -14.69 3.58 7.69
C ARG A 339 -15.92 2.91 7.04
N LYS A 340 -16.52 3.55 6.04
CA LYS A 340 -17.67 2.99 5.30
C LYS A 340 -17.25 1.79 4.45
N GLU A 341 -16.00 1.77 4.01
CA GLU A 341 -15.42 0.67 3.26
C GLU A 341 -15.01 -0.47 4.19
N GLY A 342 -14.54 -0.19 5.41
CA GLY A 342 -14.04 -1.21 6.35
C GLY A 342 -12.52 -1.44 6.26
N ILE A 343 -11.77 -0.48 5.72
CA ILE A 343 -10.31 -0.50 5.58
C ILE A 343 -9.66 0.73 6.22
N ILE A 344 -8.34 0.73 6.33
CA ILE A 344 -7.55 1.89 6.76
C ILE A 344 -7.10 2.67 5.51
N PRO A 345 -7.24 4.02 5.47
CA PRO A 345 -6.93 4.84 4.30
C PRO A 345 -5.41 5.06 4.12
N GLY A 346 -4.65 3.99 3.92
CA GLY A 346 -3.19 4.03 3.73
C GLY A 346 -2.51 4.88 4.78
N ALA A 347 -1.59 5.75 4.35
CA ALA A 347 -0.91 6.70 5.23
C ALA A 347 -1.68 8.02 5.49
N ALA A 348 -2.98 8.13 5.17
CA ALA A 348 -3.74 9.34 5.48
C ALA A 348 -3.80 9.63 7.00
N ASN A 349 -3.85 8.60 7.85
CA ASN A 349 -3.85 8.77 9.30
C ASN A 349 -2.53 9.41 9.79
N LEU A 350 -1.43 9.17 9.07
CA LEU A 350 -0.12 9.77 9.34
C LEU A 350 -0.04 11.23 8.85
N ARG A 351 -0.74 11.57 7.76
CA ARG A 351 -0.48 12.81 6.99
C ARG A 351 -1.58 13.88 7.09
N LEU A 352 -2.86 13.50 7.03
CA LEU A 352 -3.96 14.47 6.85
C LEU A 352 -4.03 15.53 7.95
N TRP A 353 -3.73 15.14 9.18
CA TRP A 353 -3.81 16.05 10.34
C TRP A 353 -2.83 17.22 10.25
N ARG A 354 -1.74 17.12 9.47
CA ARG A 354 -0.78 18.21 9.25
C ARG A 354 -1.40 19.37 8.46
N PHE A 355 -2.34 19.05 7.56
CA PHE A 355 -3.03 20.04 6.73
C PHE A 355 -4.23 20.66 7.46
N VAL A 356 -5.08 19.83 8.05
CA VAL A 356 -6.40 20.28 8.55
C VAL A 356 -6.55 20.26 10.07
N GLY A 357 -5.53 19.79 10.79
CA GLY A 357 -5.57 19.56 12.24
C GLY A 357 -6.26 18.24 12.62
N ASN A 358 -6.01 17.79 13.86
CA ASN A 358 -6.40 16.47 14.37
C ASN A 358 -7.93 16.23 14.34
N ARG A 359 -8.74 17.21 14.78
CA ARG A 359 -10.21 17.06 14.82
C ARG A 359 -10.81 16.88 13.43
N MET A 360 -10.35 17.67 12.47
CA MET A 360 -10.84 17.60 11.08
C MET A 360 -10.39 16.30 10.41
N ALA A 361 -9.15 15.87 10.64
CA ALA A 361 -8.67 14.58 10.14
C ALA A 361 -9.53 13.40 10.65
N ARG A 362 -9.92 13.42 11.94
CA ARG A 362 -10.85 12.39 12.48
C ARG A 362 -12.24 12.48 11.86
N GLN A 363 -12.78 13.67 11.61
CA GLN A 363 -14.05 13.83 10.91
C GLN A 363 -13.98 13.25 9.47
N ALA A 364 -12.90 13.54 8.75
CA ALA A 364 -12.67 12.98 7.42
C ALA A 364 -12.55 11.45 7.44
N ILE A 365 -11.67 10.90 8.28
CA ILE A 365 -11.32 9.47 8.28
C ILE A 365 -12.37 8.61 9.00
N GLN A 366 -12.82 9.03 10.18
CA GLN A 366 -13.69 8.24 11.05
C GLN A 366 -15.18 8.56 10.86
N HIS A 367 -15.53 9.69 10.25
CA HIS A 367 -16.93 10.07 10.01
C HIS A 367 -17.24 10.23 8.52
N GLY A 368 -16.25 10.08 7.63
CA GLY A 368 -16.44 10.16 6.18
C GLY A 368 -16.83 11.55 5.71
N LEU A 369 -16.34 12.60 6.39
CA LEU A 369 -16.57 13.98 5.99
C LEU A 369 -16.02 14.22 4.57
N LYS A 370 -16.87 14.78 3.71
CA LYS A 370 -16.48 15.29 2.40
C LYS A 370 -15.88 16.69 2.57
N ILE A 371 -14.69 16.92 2.02
CA ILE A 371 -14.01 18.22 2.05
C ILE A 371 -14.10 18.81 0.64
N GLU A 372 -14.96 19.81 0.44
CA GLU A 372 -14.98 20.58 -0.80
C GLU A 372 -13.68 21.37 -0.93
N SER A 373 -13.07 21.41 -2.12
CA SER A 373 -11.81 22.12 -2.35
C SER A 373 -11.91 23.61 -2.04
N ASN A 374 -13.09 24.22 -2.28
CA ASN A 374 -13.35 25.62 -1.96
C ASN A 374 -13.70 25.92 -0.48
N SER A 375 -13.82 24.89 0.36
CA SER A 375 -14.09 25.06 1.79
C SER A 375 -12.87 25.57 2.55
N ILE A 376 -13.05 26.03 3.79
CA ILE A 376 -11.94 26.48 4.64
C ILE A 376 -10.89 25.39 4.90
N ASN A 377 -11.29 24.12 4.95
CA ASN A 377 -10.36 23.01 5.10
C ASN A 377 -9.79 22.56 3.76
N GLY A 378 -10.55 22.66 2.67
CA GLY A 378 -10.07 22.39 1.31
C GLY A 378 -8.91 23.30 0.94
N LYS A 379 -9.00 24.60 1.25
CA LYS A 379 -7.93 25.60 1.06
C LYS A 379 -6.70 25.41 1.95
N LYS A 380 -6.73 24.49 2.91
CA LYS A 380 -5.54 24.09 3.67
C LYS A 380 -4.80 22.91 3.02
N ILE A 381 -5.44 22.26 2.05
CA ILE A 381 -4.88 21.13 1.29
C ILE A 381 -4.54 21.60 -0.13
N CYS A 382 -5.39 22.42 -0.75
CA CYS A 382 -5.22 22.92 -2.12
C CYS A 382 -4.61 24.32 -2.12
N ASP A 383 -3.57 24.52 -2.93
CA ASP A 383 -2.83 25.78 -3.03
C ASP A 383 -3.50 26.79 -3.96
N GLU A 384 -4.04 26.32 -5.09
CA GLU A 384 -4.73 27.15 -6.08
C GLU A 384 -6.11 26.59 -6.41
N LEU A 385 -7.13 27.46 -6.44
CA LEU A 385 -8.49 27.12 -6.87
C LEU A 385 -8.81 27.80 -8.20
N ILE A 386 -9.26 27.00 -9.16
CA ILE A 386 -9.49 27.45 -10.53
C ILE A 386 -10.83 26.95 -11.07
N ASN A 387 -11.22 27.40 -12.26
CA ASN A 387 -12.24 26.68 -13.03
C ASN A 387 -11.57 25.51 -13.76
N ILE A 388 -12.29 24.39 -13.90
CA ILE A 388 -11.75 23.17 -14.51
C ILE A 388 -11.23 23.39 -15.94
N GLU A 389 -11.83 24.32 -16.70
CA GLU A 389 -11.43 24.65 -18.07
C GLU A 389 -10.05 25.33 -18.14
N ASP A 390 -9.59 25.92 -17.04
CA ASP A 390 -8.31 26.62 -16.94
C ASP A 390 -7.15 25.69 -16.52
N MET A 391 -7.40 24.41 -16.22
CA MET A 391 -6.44 23.49 -15.58
C MET A 391 -5.10 23.40 -16.32
N ASP A 392 -5.14 23.09 -17.62
CA ASP A 392 -3.91 22.93 -18.43
C ASP A 392 -3.11 24.24 -18.48
N LYS A 393 -3.80 25.36 -18.71
CA LYS A 393 -3.21 26.70 -18.76
C LYS A 393 -2.55 27.08 -17.43
N VAL A 394 -3.19 26.78 -16.30
CA VAL A 394 -2.69 27.13 -14.97
C VAL A 394 -1.49 26.26 -14.60
N ILE A 395 -1.54 24.96 -14.90
CA ILE A 395 -0.38 24.06 -14.73
C ILE A 395 0.82 24.61 -15.52
N ASP A 396 0.65 24.84 -16.83
CA ASP A 396 1.73 25.34 -17.68
C ASP A 396 2.32 26.65 -17.17
N LYS A 397 1.46 27.58 -16.74
CA LYS A 397 1.90 28.86 -16.16
C LYS A 397 2.69 28.63 -14.87
N ARG A 398 2.16 27.83 -13.95
CA ARG A 398 2.74 27.69 -12.60
C ARG A 398 4.04 26.90 -12.62
N VAL A 399 4.14 25.89 -13.47
CA VAL A 399 5.39 25.16 -13.72
C VAL A 399 6.47 26.11 -14.25
N LYS A 400 6.14 26.98 -15.22
CA LYS A 400 7.07 28.01 -15.72
C LYS A 400 7.52 28.98 -14.63
N ASP A 401 6.59 29.45 -13.81
CA ASP A 401 6.91 30.36 -12.69
C ASP A 401 7.86 29.68 -11.69
N PHE A 402 7.63 28.40 -11.35
CA PHE A 402 8.52 27.63 -10.47
C PHE A 402 9.90 27.39 -11.09
N LYS A 403 9.96 27.07 -12.38
CA LYS A 403 11.21 26.86 -13.12
C LYS A 403 12.09 28.12 -13.10
N ASN A 404 11.49 29.30 -13.26
CA ASN A 404 12.18 30.59 -13.23
C ASN A 404 12.68 30.99 -11.83
N SER A 405 12.14 30.39 -10.76
CA SER A 405 12.44 30.75 -9.37
C SER A 405 13.62 29.95 -8.75
N GLY A 406 14.20 29.00 -9.49
CA GLY A 406 15.34 28.18 -9.05
C GLY A 406 14.93 26.83 -8.44
N LEU A 407 14.90 25.78 -9.27
CA LEU A 407 14.39 24.45 -8.88
C LEU A 407 15.30 23.66 -7.93
N VAL A 408 16.62 23.92 -7.96
CA VAL A 408 17.57 23.20 -7.11
C VAL A 408 17.29 23.48 -5.63
N GLY A 409 17.04 24.74 -5.27
CA GLY A 409 16.67 25.13 -3.92
C GLY A 409 15.34 24.51 -3.48
N ALA A 410 14.34 24.50 -4.36
CA ALA A 410 13.04 23.90 -4.08
C ALA A 410 13.15 22.40 -3.73
N SER A 411 13.91 21.62 -4.52
CA SER A 411 14.13 20.19 -4.26
C SER A 411 14.81 19.91 -2.91
N TYR A 412 15.78 20.73 -2.51
CA TYR A 412 16.44 20.58 -1.20
C TYR A 412 15.56 21.06 -0.04
N ASN A 413 14.77 22.13 -0.23
CA ASN A 413 13.78 22.57 0.75
C ASN A 413 12.71 21.50 0.96
N LYS A 414 12.19 20.88 -0.11
CA LYS A 414 11.27 19.73 -0.02
C LYS A 414 11.86 18.64 0.87
N ARG A 415 13.11 18.24 0.62
CA ARG A 415 13.77 17.20 1.44
C ARG A 415 13.84 17.60 2.92
N ALA A 416 14.19 18.84 3.22
CA ALA A 416 14.25 19.34 4.60
C ALA A 416 12.87 19.37 5.28
N LEU A 417 11.84 19.82 4.56
CA LEU A 417 10.44 19.81 5.03
C LEU A 417 9.97 18.39 5.33
N VAL A 418 10.18 17.46 4.39
CA VAL A 418 9.80 16.05 4.55
C VAL A 418 10.49 15.42 5.76
N LEU A 419 11.76 15.73 6.01
CA LEU A 419 12.47 15.25 7.20
C LEU A 419 11.81 15.74 8.50
N GLY A 420 11.36 17.00 8.54
CA GLY A 420 10.68 17.58 9.70
C GLY A 420 9.25 17.07 9.89
N GLU A 421 8.55 16.74 8.80
CA GLU A 421 7.16 16.29 8.83
C GLU A 421 7.02 14.79 9.07
N GLU A 422 7.83 13.98 8.40
CA GLU A 422 7.72 12.53 8.35
C GLU A 422 9.10 11.88 8.13
N SER A 423 9.82 11.62 9.22
CA SER A 423 11.05 10.83 9.14
C SER A 423 10.79 9.43 8.58
N ILE A 424 11.81 8.80 7.99
CA ILE A 424 11.67 7.43 7.50
C ILE A 424 11.33 6.46 8.64
N ASN A 425 11.89 6.69 9.83
CA ASN A 425 11.65 5.85 11.00
C ASN A 425 10.19 5.96 11.47
N GLN A 426 9.60 7.17 11.45
CA GLN A 426 8.18 7.37 11.75
C GLN A 426 7.29 6.67 10.72
N PHE A 427 7.59 6.81 9.42
CA PHE A 427 6.87 6.11 8.37
C PHE A 427 6.97 4.59 8.52
N ARG A 428 8.17 4.05 8.76
CA ARG A 428 8.40 2.61 9.02
C ARG A 428 7.56 2.11 10.19
N ALA A 429 7.61 2.79 11.33
CA ALA A 429 6.85 2.41 12.52
C ALA A 429 5.33 2.44 12.26
N TYR A 430 4.85 3.45 11.53
CA TYR A 430 3.46 3.51 11.07
C TYR A 430 3.11 2.31 10.17
N MET A 431 3.98 1.99 9.21
CA MET A 431 3.76 0.89 8.29
C MET A 431 3.79 -0.48 8.98
N SER A 432 4.55 -0.64 10.07
CA SER A 432 4.50 -1.86 10.90
C SER A 432 3.11 -2.09 11.48
N VAL A 433 2.48 -1.06 12.05
CA VAL A 433 1.10 -1.13 12.56
C VAL A 433 0.11 -1.32 11.40
N TYR A 434 0.29 -0.57 10.31
CA TYR A 434 -0.58 -0.64 9.14
C TYR A 434 -0.60 -2.05 8.52
N CYS A 435 0.56 -2.71 8.37
CA CYS A 435 0.64 -4.07 7.83
C CYS A 435 -0.18 -5.06 8.66
N HIS A 436 -0.12 -4.96 9.99
CA HIS A 436 -0.90 -5.82 10.88
C HIS A 436 -2.39 -5.49 10.77
N ASP A 437 -2.78 -4.25 11.05
CA ASP A 437 -4.20 -3.90 11.20
C ASP A 437 -4.95 -3.96 9.87
N GLN A 438 -4.32 -3.54 8.77
CA GLN A 438 -4.92 -3.58 7.44
C GLN A 438 -5.17 -5.02 6.98
N ALA A 439 -4.31 -5.98 7.35
CA ALA A 439 -4.53 -7.40 7.05
C ALA A 439 -5.82 -7.91 7.70
N TYR A 440 -6.06 -7.57 8.97
CA TYR A 440 -7.30 -7.93 9.66
C TYR A 440 -8.52 -7.17 9.11
N CYS A 441 -8.37 -5.90 8.75
CA CYS A 441 -9.44 -5.15 8.08
C CYS A 441 -9.83 -5.78 6.74
N HIS A 442 -8.86 -6.19 5.93
CA HIS A 442 -9.05 -6.74 4.58
C HIS A 442 -9.91 -8.03 4.55
N PHE A 443 -9.90 -8.82 5.62
CA PHE A 443 -10.75 -10.01 5.75
C PHE A 443 -11.87 -9.87 6.78
N SER A 444 -12.12 -8.65 7.25
CA SER A 444 -13.14 -8.41 8.27
C SER A 444 -14.55 -8.64 7.73
N LYS A 445 -15.43 -9.14 8.59
CA LYS A 445 -16.87 -9.28 8.28
C LYS A 445 -17.49 -7.94 7.89
N ASP A 446 -17.06 -6.85 8.52
CA ASP A 446 -17.59 -5.52 8.25
C ASP A 446 -17.27 -5.03 6.84
N LEU A 447 -16.01 -5.19 6.37
CA LEU A 447 -15.64 -4.89 4.99
C LEU A 447 -16.49 -5.70 4.01
N ILE A 448 -16.57 -7.02 4.20
CA ILE A 448 -17.34 -7.91 3.33
C ILE A 448 -18.81 -7.48 3.26
N ASN A 449 -19.44 -7.23 4.43
CA ASN A 449 -20.83 -6.79 4.51
C ASN A 449 -21.05 -5.44 3.82
N ASN A 450 -20.10 -4.52 3.91
CA ASN A 450 -20.18 -3.22 3.25
C ASN A 450 -20.08 -3.38 1.72
N LEU A 451 -19.12 -4.18 1.24
CA LEU A 451 -18.98 -4.47 -0.19
C LEU A 451 -20.23 -5.11 -0.79
N GLU A 452 -20.84 -6.09 -0.11
CA GLU A 452 -22.09 -6.70 -0.56
C GLU A 452 -23.22 -5.67 -0.67
N LYS A 453 -23.38 -4.79 0.33
CA LYS A 453 -24.38 -3.71 0.27
C LYS A 453 -24.18 -2.77 -0.91
N TYR A 454 -22.93 -2.41 -1.25
CA TYR A 454 -22.63 -1.55 -2.39
C TYR A 454 -22.84 -2.27 -3.73
N TRP A 455 -22.45 -3.53 -3.81
CA TRP A 455 -22.61 -4.37 -5.01
C TRP A 455 -24.08 -4.57 -5.39
N HIS A 456 -24.93 -4.92 -4.43
CA HIS A 456 -26.37 -5.07 -4.67
C HIS A 456 -27.00 -3.75 -5.15
N LYS A 457 -26.67 -2.63 -4.49
CA LYS A 457 -27.16 -1.30 -4.91
C LYS A 457 -26.70 -0.87 -6.30
N ALA A 458 -25.54 -1.34 -6.76
CA ALA A 458 -25.06 -1.06 -8.11
C ALA A 458 -25.82 -1.89 -9.16
N LYS A 459 -26.18 -3.14 -8.84
CA LYS A 459 -27.02 -3.98 -9.70
C LYS A 459 -28.46 -3.50 -9.80
N ASP A 460 -29.04 -2.99 -8.72
CA ASP A 460 -30.42 -2.49 -8.72
C ASP A 460 -30.60 -1.17 -9.49
N LYS A 461 -29.51 -0.55 -9.96
CA LYS A 461 -29.49 0.71 -10.73
C LYS A 461 -29.17 0.54 -12.21
N ASN A 462 -28.85 -0.68 -12.63
CA ASN A 462 -28.72 -1.09 -14.03
C ASN A 462 -29.95 -1.93 -14.40
#